data_AF-A0A1Q3AMT4-F1
#
_entry.id   AF-A0A1Q3AMT4-F1
#
_cell.length_a   1.000
_cell.length_b   1.000
_cell.length_c   1.000
_cell.angle_alpha   90.00
_cell.angle_beta   90.00
_cell.angle_gamma   90.00
#
_symmetry.space_group_name_H-M   'P 1'
#
loop_
_entity.id
_entity.type
_entity.pdbx_description
1 polymer ?
#
loop_
_entity_poly.entity_id
_entity_poly.type
_entity_poly.pdbx_seq_one_letter_code
_entity_poly.pdbx_strand_id
1 'polypeptide(L)'
;NYVDWLWNVRIVLNSEDIDYVLEATMPALPATDASPEDHSIYKKWVADDKKVNCYLMASMINALQVQHDGMRDCRASLQHLCELYGENNRNARFQLTAEL
;
A
#
# COMPACT_ATOMS: atom_id res chain seq x y z
N ASN A 1 -7.24 -3.64 -13.71
CA ASN A 1 -8.17 -3.99 -12.63
C ASN A 1 -7.42 -3.84 -11.31
N TYR A 2 -7.84 -2.92 -10.45
CA TYR A 2 -7.20 -2.66 -9.14
C TYR A 2 -7.20 -3.91 -8.25
N VAL A 3 -8.29 -4.69 -8.28
CA VAL A 3 -8.44 -5.91 -7.47
C VAL A 3 -7.40 -6.95 -7.86
N ASP A 4 -7.23 -7.20 -9.16
CA ASP A 4 -6.24 -8.17 -9.66
C ASP A 4 -4.81 -7.71 -9.37
N TRP A 5 -4.54 -6.41 -9.49
CA TRP A 5 -3.24 -5.83 -9.15
C TRP A 5 -2.93 -6.00 -7.65
N LEU A 6 -3.86 -5.62 -6.78
CA LEU A 6 -3.70 -5.74 -5.34
C LEU A 6 -3.51 -7.21 -4.91
N TRP A 7 -4.22 -8.13 -5.56
CA TRP A 7 -4.06 -9.56 -5.31
C TRP A 7 -2.67 -10.06 -5.70
N ASN A 8 -2.15 -9.65 -6.86
CA ASN A 8 -0.79 -9.97 -7.30
C ASN A 8 0.28 -9.42 -6.35
N VAL A 9 0.11 -8.19 -5.85
CA VAL A 9 1.02 -7.62 -4.84
C VAL A 9 0.97 -8.41 -3.55
N ARG A 10 -0.24 -8.73 -3.05
CA ARG A 10 -0.42 -9.51 -1.83
C ARG A 10 0.26 -10.88 -1.88
N ILE A 11 0.33 -11.53 -3.05
CA ILE A 11 1.10 -12.78 -3.20
C ILE A 11 2.59 -12.57 -2.88
N VAL A 12 3.18 -11.50 -3.40
CA VAL A 12 4.59 -11.18 -3.15
C VAL A 12 4.81 -10.82 -1.67
N LEU A 13 3.94 -10.01 -1.08
CA LEU A 13 4.05 -9.63 0.33
C LEU A 13 3.89 -10.85 1.27
N ASN A 14 2.95 -11.74 0.97
CA ASN A 14 2.76 -12.99 1.72
C ASN A 14 4.00 -13.89 1.64
N SER A 15 4.67 -13.95 0.48
CA SER A 15 5.89 -14.75 0.34
C SER A 15 7.05 -14.25 1.22
N GLU A 16 6.98 -12.99 1.64
CA GLU A 16 7.96 -12.36 2.53
C GLU A 16 7.50 -12.19 3.98
N ASP A 17 6.29 -12.62 4.33
CA ASP A 17 5.69 -12.46 5.66
C ASP A 17 5.61 -10.98 6.10
N ILE A 18 5.28 -10.08 5.15
CA ILE A 18 5.19 -8.63 5.36
C ILE A 18 3.84 -8.03 4.95
N ASP A 19 2.85 -8.85 4.59
CA ASP A 19 1.51 -8.38 4.19
C ASP A 19 0.77 -7.68 5.34
N TYR A 20 1.07 -8.07 6.57
CA TYR A 20 0.51 -7.49 7.80
C TYR A 20 0.65 -5.95 7.86
N VAL A 21 1.67 -5.38 7.24
CA VAL A 21 1.91 -3.92 7.17
C VAL A 21 0.77 -3.18 6.47
N LEU A 22 0.04 -3.83 5.55
CA LEU A 22 -1.08 -3.21 4.84
C LEU A 22 -2.27 -2.91 5.76
N GLU A 23 -2.43 -3.66 6.85
CA GLU A 23 -3.63 -3.62 7.70
C GLU A 23 -3.32 -3.23 9.16
N ALA A 24 -2.14 -3.59 9.66
CA ALA A 24 -1.77 -3.30 11.03
C ALA A 24 -1.36 -1.83 11.23
N THR A 25 -1.53 -1.36 12.46
CA THR A 25 -1.18 0.01 12.83
C THR A 25 0.32 0.11 13.08
N MET A 26 0.94 1.16 12.54
CA MET A 26 2.34 1.48 12.81
C MET A 26 2.60 1.55 14.32
N PRO A 27 3.59 0.82 14.85
CA PRO A 27 3.96 0.89 16.26
C PRO A 27 4.47 2.29 16.59
N ALA A 28 4.21 2.73 17.82
CA ALA A 28 4.73 4.00 18.31
C ALA A 28 6.26 3.99 18.33
N LEU A 29 6.88 5.15 18.08
CA LEU A 29 8.32 5.30 18.23
C LEU A 29 8.70 4.99 19.69
N PRO A 30 9.55 3.99 19.95
CA PRO A 30 9.95 3.66 21.31
C PRO A 30 10.76 4.80 21.94
N ALA A 31 10.57 4.98 23.26
CA ALA A 31 11.39 5.90 24.04
C ALA A 31 12.85 5.41 24.10
N THR A 32 13.80 6.31 24.37
CA THR A 32 15.24 5.97 24.39
C THR A 32 15.59 4.90 25.42
N ASP A 33 14.83 4.83 26.52
CA ASP A 33 14.97 3.85 27.60
C ASP A 33 14.02 2.65 27.47
N ALA A 34 13.25 2.57 26.38
CA ALA A 34 12.38 1.42 26.11
C ALA A 34 13.19 0.13 25.92
N SER A 35 12.52 -1.01 26.01
CA SER A 35 13.20 -2.29 25.94
C SER A 35 13.90 -2.49 24.59
N PRO A 36 14.97 -3.31 24.54
CA PRO A 36 15.58 -3.70 23.27
C PRO A 36 14.58 -4.37 22.31
N GLU A 37 13.56 -5.04 22.87
CA GLU A 37 12.49 -5.69 22.11
C GLU A 37 11.59 -4.66 21.42
N ASP A 38 11.15 -3.60 22.11
CA ASP A 38 10.33 -2.52 21.53
C ASP A 38 11.07 -1.83 20.37
N HIS A 39 12.37 -1.59 20.55
CA HIS A 39 13.23 -1.04 19.49
C HIS A 39 13.38 -2.00 18.31
N SER A 40 13.44 -3.30 18.57
CA SER A 40 13.52 -4.34 17.53
C SER A 40 12.22 -4.40 16.72
N ILE A 41 11.07 -4.40 17.40
CA ILE A 41 9.73 -4.39 16.78
C ILE A 41 9.58 -3.17 15.87
N TYR A 42 9.89 -1.97 16.38
CA TYR A 42 9.81 -0.75 15.58
C TYR A 42 10.73 -0.77 14.36
N LYS A 43 11.99 -1.21 14.54
CA LYS A 43 12.94 -1.32 13.42
C LYS A 43 12.50 -2.33 12.37
N LYS A 44 11.98 -3.49 12.80
CA LYS A 44 11.41 -4.50 11.89
C LYS A 44 10.25 -3.91 11.10
N TRP A 45 9.30 -3.26 11.78
CA TRP A 45 8.17 -2.61 11.13
C TRP A 45 8.62 -1.60 10.06
N VAL A 46 9.57 -0.72 10.38
CA VAL A 46 10.09 0.27 9.42
C VAL A 46 10.78 -0.39 8.22
N ALA A 47 11.50 -1.48 8.44
CA ALA A 47 12.13 -2.23 7.36
C ALA A 47 11.11 -2.91 6.45
N ASP A 48 10.08 -3.54 7.04
CA ASP A 48 9.02 -4.22 6.32
C ASP A 48 8.14 -3.21 5.55
N ASP A 49 7.80 -2.06 6.15
CA ASP A 49 7.09 -0.95 5.48
C ASP A 49 7.85 -0.43 4.27
N LYS A 50 9.19 -0.30 4.37
CA LYS A 50 10.01 0.08 3.23
C LYS A 50 9.96 -0.94 2.09
N LYS A 51 9.90 -2.24 2.40
CA LYS A 51 9.77 -3.30 1.38
C LYS A 51 8.39 -3.27 0.73
N VAL A 52 7.34 -3.19 1.52
CA VAL A 52 5.95 -3.12 1.03
C VAL A 52 5.77 -1.91 0.11
N ASN A 53 6.30 -0.75 0.50
CA ASN A 53 6.41 0.43 -0.35
C ASN A 53 7.06 0.13 -1.70
N CYS A 54 8.25 -0.49 -1.69
CA CYS A 54 8.95 -0.85 -2.91
C CYS A 54 8.12 -1.78 -3.80
N TYR A 55 7.41 -2.75 -3.23
CA TYR A 55 6.56 -3.68 -3.99
C TYR A 55 5.34 -3.01 -4.60
N LEU A 56 4.67 -2.14 -3.85
CA LEU A 56 3.56 -1.34 -4.38
C LEU A 56 4.05 -0.47 -5.54
N MET A 57 5.15 0.27 -5.35
CA MET A 57 5.70 1.13 -6.40
C MET A 57 6.20 0.35 -7.62
N ALA A 58 6.95 -0.74 -7.42
CA ALA A 58 7.47 -1.56 -8.52
C ALA A 58 6.37 -2.25 -9.32
N SER A 59 5.29 -2.68 -8.67
CA SER A 59 4.14 -3.29 -9.35
C SER A 59 3.26 -2.27 -10.09
N MET A 60 3.28 -1.00 -9.67
CA MET A 60 2.59 0.11 -10.34
C MET A 60 3.35 0.66 -11.56
N ILE A 61 4.65 0.37 -11.66
CA ILE A 61 5.58 1.08 -12.55
C ILE A 61 5.28 0.90 -14.06
N ASN A 62 4.37 -0.01 -14.47
CA ASN A 62 3.95 -0.09 -15.89
C ASN A 62 2.66 0.70 -16.23
N ALA A 63 1.90 1.20 -15.24
CA ALA A 63 0.64 1.90 -15.49
C ALA A 63 0.75 3.44 -15.42
N LEU A 64 1.77 3.99 -14.73
CA LEU A 64 1.88 5.44 -14.46
C LEU A 64 3.31 6.01 -14.47
N GLN A 65 4.27 5.34 -15.12
CA GLN A 65 5.68 5.73 -15.14
C GLN A 65 5.98 7.15 -15.69
N VAL A 66 5.00 7.85 -16.27
CA VAL A 66 5.18 9.17 -16.90
C VAL A 66 4.73 10.36 -16.02
N GLN A 67 4.01 10.18 -14.90
CA GLN A 67 3.38 11.33 -14.21
C GLN A 67 3.80 11.68 -12.78
N HIS A 68 4.40 10.80 -11.95
CA HIS A 68 4.55 11.11 -10.51
C HIS A 68 5.86 10.62 -9.88
N ASP A 69 6.95 11.30 -10.19
CA ASP A 69 8.21 11.23 -9.44
C ASP A 69 8.07 12.07 -8.15
N GLY A 70 7.74 11.46 -7.00
CA GLY A 70 7.74 12.23 -5.73
C GLY A 70 7.03 11.70 -4.46
N MET A 71 6.29 10.57 -4.45
CA MET A 71 5.61 10.12 -3.21
C MET A 71 6.50 9.21 -2.34
N ARG A 72 6.60 9.52 -1.03
CA ARG A 72 7.49 8.87 -0.04
C ARG A 72 6.79 7.94 0.97
N ASP A 73 5.46 7.88 1.03
CA ASP A 73 4.69 7.14 2.05
C ASP A 73 3.79 6.05 1.44
N CYS A 74 3.83 4.84 2.03
CA CYS A 74 3.08 3.64 1.61
C CYS A 74 1.58 3.84 1.66
N ARG A 75 1.09 4.38 2.78
CA ARG A 75 -0.35 4.57 3.01
C ARG A 75 -0.87 5.70 2.14
N ALA A 76 -0.10 6.76 1.99
CA ALA A 76 -0.43 7.83 1.05
C ALA A 76 -0.47 7.32 -0.40
N SER A 77 0.50 6.47 -0.78
CA SER A 77 0.53 5.87 -2.12
C SER A 77 -0.63 4.91 -2.35
N LEU A 78 -0.95 4.06 -1.37
CA LEU A 78 -2.08 3.12 -1.42
C LEU A 78 -3.42 3.85 -1.43
N GLN A 79 -3.58 4.89 -0.62
CA GLN A 79 -4.79 5.72 -0.60
C GLN A 79 -4.99 6.42 -1.94
N HIS A 80 -3.94 7.02 -2.49
CA HIS A 80 -3.99 7.65 -3.81
C HIS A 80 -4.39 6.67 -4.92
N LEU A 81 -3.90 5.42 -4.85
CA LEU A 81 -4.32 4.35 -5.75
C LEU A 81 -5.79 3.96 -5.58
N CYS A 82 -6.28 3.87 -4.35
CA CYS A 82 -7.70 3.64 -4.06
C CYS A 82 -8.58 4.75 -4.64
N GLU A 83 -8.15 6.00 -4.54
CA GLU A 83 -8.85 7.15 -5.11
C GLU A 83 -8.84 7.09 -6.66
N LEU A 84 -7.67 6.88 -7.28
CA LEU A 84 -7.56 6.86 -8.74
C LEU A 84 -8.23 5.67 -9.42
N TYR A 85 -8.18 4.48 -8.81
CA TYR A 85 -8.61 3.24 -9.45
C TYR A 85 -9.71 2.47 -8.70
N GLY A 86 -9.93 2.77 -7.42
CA GLY A 86 -10.98 2.15 -6.59
C GLY A 86 -12.34 2.84 -6.70
N GLU A 87 -12.39 4.17 -6.90
CA GLU A 87 -13.66 4.91 -7.03
C GLU A 87 -14.37 4.71 -8.38
N ASN A 88 -13.68 4.19 -9.40
CA ASN A 88 -14.33 3.82 -10.66
C ASN A 88 -15.34 2.65 -10.51
N ASN A 89 -15.31 1.89 -9.41
CA ASN A 89 -16.31 0.84 -9.18
C ASN A 89 -17.66 1.40 -8.68
N ARG A 90 -17.68 2.60 -8.06
CA ARG A 90 -18.93 3.22 -7.58
C ARG A 90 -19.64 4.07 -8.62
N ASN A 91 -18.92 4.66 -9.58
CA ASN A 91 -19.54 5.46 -10.64
C ASN A 91 -19.85 4.69 -11.94
N ALA A 92 -19.25 3.52 -12.17
CA ALA A 92 -19.58 2.71 -13.35
C ALA A 92 -20.97 2.04 -13.30
N ARG A 93 -21.65 2.01 -12.13
CA ARG A 93 -22.99 1.41 -12.00
C ARG A 93 -24.15 2.38 -12.25
N PHE A 94 -23.91 3.68 -12.41
CA PHE A 94 -24.98 4.66 -12.60
C PHE A 94 -25.05 5.28 -14.01
N GLN A 95 -24.12 4.98 -14.93
CA GLN A 95 -24.20 5.51 -16.30
C GLN A 95 -24.88 4.57 -17.32
N LEU A 96 -25.37 3.40 -16.91
CA LEU A 96 -26.13 2.49 -17.79
C LEU A 96 -27.65 2.50 -17.53
N THR A 97 -28.15 3.40 -16.69
CA THR A 97 -29.60 3.57 -16.42
C THR A 97 -30.15 4.95 -16.76
N ALA A 98 -29.37 5.79 -17.45
CA ALA A 98 -29.82 7.10 -17.92
C ALA A 98 -30.09 7.18 -19.44
N GLU A 99 -29.97 6.06 -20.18
CA GLU A 99 -30.28 5.98 -21.62
C GLU A 99 -31.29 4.85 -21.94
N LEU A 100 -32.39 4.77 -21.18
CA LEU A 100 -33.62 4.10 -21.61
C LEU A 100 -34.82 5.04 -21.47
#